data_AF-A0A3N5S9R6-F1
#
_entry.id   AF-A0A3N5S9R6-F1
#
_cell.length_a   1.000
_cell.length_b   1.000
_cell.length_c   1.000
_cell.angle_alpha   90.00
_cell.angle_beta   90.00
_cell.angle_gamma   90.00
#
_symmetry.space_group_name_H-M   'P 1'
#
loop_
_entity.id
_entity.type
_entity.pdbx_description
1 polymer ?
#
loop_
_entity_poly.entity_id
_entity_poly.type
_entity_poly.pdbx_seq_one_letter_code
_entity_poly.pdbx_strand_id
1 'polypeptide(L)'
;MRRYAEGKIALFKDRIEIRTADVTIVHAIDDVHGINVQLREVVEYYHEEALYMFKYDDPWVSGYKYMTAVNLLMGKEPVNAEFF
;
A
#
# COMPACT_ATOMS: atom_id res chain seq x y z
N MET A 1 -9.32 5.43 14.10
CA MET A 1 -9.47 4.43 13.03
C MET A 1 -9.73 3.07 13.68
N ARG A 2 -10.82 2.39 13.31
CA ARG A 2 -11.16 1.06 13.85
C ARG A 2 -10.25 0.01 13.20
N ARG A 3 -9.58 -0.82 14.00
CA ARG A 3 -8.76 -1.93 13.52
C ARG A 3 -9.68 -3.09 13.14
N TYR A 4 -9.70 -3.45 11.86
CA TYR A 4 -10.57 -4.52 11.34
C TYR A 4 -9.90 -5.89 11.37
N ALA A 5 -8.62 -5.95 11.02
CA ALA A 5 -7.80 -7.16 11.08
C ALA A 5 -6.33 -6.78 11.32
N GLU A 6 -5.54 -7.76 11.75
CA GLU A 6 -4.08 -7.67 11.86
C GLU A 6 -3.44 -8.70 10.91
N GLY A 7 -2.27 -8.36 10.38
CA GLY A 7 -1.65 -9.18 9.37
C GLY A 7 -0.39 -8.57 8.77
N LYS A 8 0.03 -9.13 7.64
CA LYS A 8 1.17 -8.67 6.85
C LYS A 8 0.70 -8.21 5.48
N ILE A 9 1.29 -7.12 5.01
CA ILE A 9 1.20 -6.70 3.63
C ILE A 9 2.55 -6.97 2.94
N ALA A 10 2.52 -7.54 1.74
CA ALA A 10 3.69 -7.82 0.95
C ALA A 10 3.51 -7.30 -0.48
N LEU A 11 4.55 -6.67 -1.01
CA LEU A 11 4.59 -6.16 -2.38
C LEU A 11 5.45 -7.10 -3.23
N PHE A 12 4.87 -7.61 -4.30
CA PHE A 12 5.54 -8.35 -5.35
C PHE A 12 5.51 -7.54 -6.64
N LYS A 13 6.25 -7.99 -7.66
CA LYS A 13 6.35 -7.27 -8.94
C LYS A 13 5.00 -7.12 -9.65
N ASP A 14 4.13 -8.10 -9.48
CA ASP A 14 2.86 -8.27 -10.21
C ASP A 14 1.63 -8.11 -9.31
N ARG A 15 1.79 -8.04 -7.98
CA ARG A 15 0.67 -8.06 -7.03
C ARG A 15 1.00 -7.51 -5.66
N ILE A 16 -0.04 -7.16 -4.93
CA ILE A 16 -0.04 -6.91 -3.49
C ILE A 16 -0.72 -8.09 -2.80
N GLU A 17 -0.11 -8.62 -1.75
CA GLU A 17 -0.71 -9.65 -0.90
C GLU A 17 -0.97 -9.11 0.50
N ILE A 18 -2.17 -9.35 1.02
CA ILE A 18 -2.57 -9.07 2.38
C ILE A 18 -2.84 -10.41 3.06
N ARG A 19 -2.08 -10.74 4.10
CA ARG A 19 -2.20 -12.00 4.84
C ARG A 19 -2.64 -11.71 6.26
N THR A 20 -3.83 -12.17 6.61
CA THR A 20 -4.34 -12.19 7.99
C THR A 20 -4.26 -13.62 8.54
N ALA A 21 -4.75 -13.85 9.76
CA ALA A 21 -4.85 -15.21 10.32
C ALA A 21 -5.77 -16.12 9.49
N ASP A 22 -6.86 -15.56 8.95
CA ASP A 22 -7.96 -16.34 8.37
C ASP A 22 -7.96 -16.33 6.83
N VAL A 23 -7.43 -15.27 6.23
CA VAL A 23 -7.52 -15.05 4.78
C VAL A 23 -6.25 -14.43 4.21
N THR A 24 -5.91 -14.86 2.99
CA THR A 24 -4.95 -14.18 2.11
C THR A 24 -5.73 -13.54 0.96
N ILE A 25 -5.62 -12.22 0.84
CA ILE A 25 -6.20 -11.42 -0.23
C ILE A 25 -5.07 -11.06 -1.18
N VAL A 26 -5.30 -11.20 -2.48
CA VAL A 26 -4.32 -10.92 -3.53
C VAL A 26 -4.94 -9.95 -4.53
N HIS A 27 -4.26 -8.84 -4.78
CA HIS A 27 -4.65 -7.83 -5.76
C HIS A 27 -3.57 -7.73 -6.82
N ALA A 28 -3.92 -7.87 -8.10
CA ALA A 28 -2.97 -7.63 -9.18
C ALA A 28 -2.56 -6.14 -9.16
N ILE A 29 -1.29 -5.86 -9.46
CA ILE A 29 -0.79 -4.49 -9.40
C ILE A 29 -1.48 -3.59 -10.44
N ASP A 30 -1.90 -4.17 -11.57
CA ASP A 30 -2.59 -3.49 -12.67
C ASP A 30 -4.02 -3.05 -12.29
N ASP A 31 -4.61 -3.69 -11.27
CA ASP A 31 -5.97 -3.39 -10.78
C ASP A 31 -5.96 -2.35 -9.62
N VAL A 32 -4.79 -1.84 -9.25
CA VAL A 32 -4.66 -0.78 -8.23
C VAL A 32 -4.90 0.58 -8.89
N HIS A 33 -5.94 1.30 -8.48
CA HIS A 33 -6.34 2.57 -9.13
C HIS A 33 -5.75 3.84 -8.48
N GLY A 34 -4.88 3.68 -7.49
CA GLY A 34 -4.21 4.78 -6.81
C GLY A 34 -3.70 4.36 -5.45
N ILE A 35 -2.58 4.93 -5.03
CA ILE A 35 -1.99 4.71 -3.72
C ILE A 35 -1.59 6.05 -3.11
N ASN A 36 -1.81 6.21 -1.81
CA ASN A 36 -1.48 7.40 -1.06
C ASN A 36 -0.94 7.02 0.32
N VAL A 37 -0.22 7.96 0.93
CA VAL A 37 0.20 7.87 2.33
C VAL A 37 -0.36 9.07 3.07
N GLN A 38 -1.18 8.82 4.07
CA GLN A 38 -1.66 9.85 4.98
C GLN A 38 -0.64 10.12 6.10
N LEU A 39 -0.92 11.15 6.90
CA LEU A 39 -0.18 11.43 8.13
C LEU A 39 -0.04 10.17 8.99
N ARG A 40 1.14 10.00 9.61
CA ARG A 40 1.49 8.85 10.47
C ARG A 40 1.60 7.52 9.71
N GLU A 41 2.09 7.57 8.47
CA GLU A 41 2.45 6.39 7.66
C GLU A 41 1.28 5.43 7.39
N VAL A 42 0.05 5.95 7.33
CA VAL A 42 -1.11 5.16 6.92
C VAL A 42 -1.11 5.04 5.40
N VAL A 43 -0.91 3.84 4.88
CA VAL A 43 -0.93 3.55 3.43
C VAL A 43 -2.35 3.21 3.01
N GLU A 44 -2.80 3.82 1.92
CA GLU A 44 -4.14 3.63 1.40
C GLU A 44 -4.09 3.39 -0.10
N TYR A 45 -4.85 2.42 -0.60
CA TYR A 45 -4.98 2.23 -2.04
C TYR A 45 -6.37 1.74 -2.42
N TYR A 46 -6.76 2.06 -3.65
CA TYR A 46 -8.02 1.64 -4.25
C TYR A 46 -7.84 0.37 -5.07
N HIS A 47 -8.74 -0.59 -4.87
CA HIS A 47 -8.89 -1.77 -5.71
C HIS A 47 -10.39 -2.01 -5.90
N GLU A 48 -10.84 -2.09 -7.16
CA GLU A 48 -12.27 -2.06 -7.52
C GLU A 48 -12.99 -0.87 -6.85
N GLU A 49 -14.08 -1.12 -6.13
CA GLU A 49 -14.88 -0.11 -5.41
C GLU A 49 -14.48 0.06 -3.94
N ALA A 50 -13.37 -0.55 -3.50
CA ALA A 50 -12.94 -0.58 -2.11
C ALA A 50 -11.65 0.22 -1.86
N LEU A 51 -11.64 0.96 -0.75
CA LEU A 51 -10.45 1.60 -0.20
C LEU A 51 -9.84 0.70 0.88
N TYR A 52 -8.64 0.20 0.62
CA TYR A 52 -7.87 -0.58 1.59
C TYR A 52 -6.90 0.35 2.32
N MET A 53 -6.84 0.23 3.64
CA MET A 53 -6.01 1.08 4.48
C MET A 53 -5.16 0.25 5.46
N PHE A 54 -3.88 0.56 5.55
CA PHE A 54 -2.89 -0.14 6.36
C PHE A 54 -2.15 0.83 7.26
N LYS A 55 -2.08 0.49 8.54
CA LYS A 55 -1.24 1.18 9.50
C LYS A 55 -0.21 0.20 10.02
N TYR A 56 1.07 0.53 9.84
CA TYR A 56 2.17 -0.26 10.38
C TYR A 56 2.27 -0.07 11.89
N ASP A 57 2.49 -1.17 12.61
CA ASP A 57 2.78 -1.12 14.05
C ASP A 57 4.27 -0.80 14.30
N ASP A 58 5.15 -1.14 13.35
CA ASP A 58 6.57 -0.80 13.39
C ASP A 58 6.79 0.65 12.94
N PRO A 59 7.27 1.55 13.83
CA PRO A 59 7.48 2.96 13.51
C PRO A 59 8.64 3.21 12.52
N TRP A 60 9.47 2.21 12.23
CA TRP A 60 10.58 2.31 11.27
C TRP A 60 10.15 1.97 9.83
N VAL A 61 8.94 1.43 9.66
CA VAL A 61 8.39 1.18 8.32
C VAL A 61 7.93 2.50 7.73
N SER A 62 8.41 2.78 6.52
CA SER A 62 7.99 3.96 5.75
C SER A 62 6.90 3.56 4.75
N GLY A 63 5.68 4.02 5.00
CA GLY A 63 4.59 3.98 4.04
C GLY A 63 4.95 4.72 2.76
N TYR A 64 5.71 5.83 2.85
CA TYR A 64 6.17 6.57 1.66
C TYR A 64 7.05 5.72 0.72
N LYS A 65 7.97 4.92 1.26
CA LYS A 65 8.77 3.97 0.45
C LYS A 65 7.89 2.91 -0.20
N TYR A 66 6.89 2.41 0.52
CA TYR A 66 5.93 1.45 -0.01
C TYR A 66 5.12 2.04 -1.17
N MET A 67 4.56 3.24 -0.99
CA MET A 67 3.83 3.97 -2.03
C MET A 67 4.71 4.25 -3.25
N THR A 68 5.95 4.68 -3.06
CA THR A 68 6.90 4.90 -4.15
C THR A 68 7.17 3.61 -4.92
N ALA A 69 7.36 2.48 -4.22
CA ALA A 69 7.57 1.19 -4.87
C ALA A 69 6.34 0.74 -5.68
N VAL A 70 5.13 0.92 -5.15
CA VAL A 70 3.89 0.65 -5.90
C VAL A 70 3.77 1.54 -7.13
N ASN A 71 4.00 2.86 -7.00
CA ASN A 71 3.97 3.79 -8.13
C ASN A 71 4.97 3.40 -9.22
N LEU A 72 6.19 2.98 -8.85
CA LEU A 72 7.20 2.49 -9.80
C LEU A 72 6.71 1.24 -10.55
N LEU A 73 6.10 0.29 -9.84
CA LEU A 73 5.56 -0.93 -10.46
C LEU A 73 4.35 -0.64 -11.37
N MET A 74 3.57 0.39 -11.05
CA MET A 74 2.50 0.90 -11.91
C MET A 74 3.00 1.76 -13.09
N GLY A 75 4.31 1.88 -13.29
CA GLY A 75 4.90 2.68 -14.37
C GLY A 75 4.74 4.19 -14.20
N LYS A 76 4.42 4.68 -12.99
CA LYS A 76 4.40 6.11 -12.70
C LYS A 76 5.81 6.62 -12.46
N GLU A 77 6.12 7.79 -13.00
CA GLU A 77 7.40 8.45 -12.70
C GLU A 77 7.48 8.76 -11.20
N PRO A 78 8.66 8.56 -10.58
CA PRO A 78 8.86 8.99 -9.20
C PRO A 78 8.63 10.50 -9.11
N VAL A 79 7.97 10.96 -8.05
CA VAL A 79 7.81 12.39 -7.79
C VAL A 79 9.23 12.96 -7.65
N ASN A 80 9.63 13.80 -8.61
CA ASN A 80 10.95 14.43 -8.60
C ASN A 80 11.14 15.18 -7.27
N ALA A 81 12.27 14.91 -6.62
CA ALA A 81 12.62 15.47 -5.30
C ALA A 81 12.88 17.00 -5.33
N GLU A 82 12.70 17.66 -6.47
CA GLU A 82 12.90 19.12 -6.63
C GLU A 82 11.80 19.97 -5.98
N PHE A 83 10.80 19.35 -5.35
CA PHE A 83 9.65 20.03 -4.74
C PHE A 83 9.55 19.86 -3.20
N PHE A 84 10.61 19.39 -2.53
CA PHE A 84 10.69 19.29 -1.06
C PHE A 84 11.87 20.07 -0.49
#